data_AF-A0A9X3BPS0-F1
#
_entry.id   AF-A0A9X3BPS0-F1
#
_cell.length_a   1.000
_cell.length_b   1.000
_cell.length_c   1.000
_cell.angle_alpha   90.00
_cell.angle_beta   90.00
_cell.angle_gamma   90.00
#
_symmetry.space_group_name_H-M   'P 1'
#
loop_
_entity.id
_entity.type
_entity.pdbx_description
1 polymer ?
#
loop_
_entity_poly.entity_id
_entity_poly.type
_entity_poly.pdbx_seq_one_letter_code
_entity_poly.pdbx_strand_id
1 'polypeptide(L)' 'MAVEQNSTPPPTPEDATKASAEQRDLQDKLDHQDDDPEAPGGWQTRNEIPDEN' A
#
# COMPACT_ATOMS: atom_id res chain seq x y z
N MET A 1 -49.25 1.64 19.62
CA MET A 1 -48.15 2.62 19.55
C MET A 1 -47.41 2.32 18.26
N ALA A 2 -47.40 3.24 17.29
CA ALA A 2 -46.71 3.03 16.01
C ALA A 2 -45.23 3.32 16.21
N VAL A 3 -44.37 2.36 15.87
CA VAL A 3 -42.92 2.54 15.84
C VAL A 3 -42.58 3.43 14.65
N GLU A 4 -42.05 4.61 14.94
CA GLU A 4 -41.50 5.53 13.95
C GLU A 4 -40.37 4.81 13.21
N GLN A 5 -40.62 4.45 11.96
CA GLN A 5 -39.61 3.85 11.09
C GLN A 5 -38.64 4.96 10.73
N ASN A 6 -37.48 5.00 11.41
CA ASN A 6 -36.38 5.90 11.10
C ASN A 6 -36.07 5.81 9.60
N SER A 7 -36.57 6.78 8.83
CA SER A 7 -36.53 6.81 7.37
C SER A 7 -35.17 7.25 6.82
N THR A 8 -34.16 7.31 7.70
CA THR A 8 -32.80 7.69 7.35
C THR A 8 -32.12 6.49 6.71
N PRO A 9 -31.71 6.59 5.43
CA PRO A 9 -30.96 5.50 4.79
C PRO A 9 -29.64 5.27 5.55
N PRO A 10 -29.12 4.02 5.55
CA PRO A 10 -27.82 3.74 6.14
C PRO A 10 -26.72 4.54 5.43
N PRO A 11 -25.62 4.86 6.12
CA PRO A 11 -24.49 5.52 5.49
C PRO A 11 -23.92 4.67 4.36
N THR A 12 -23.35 5.34 3.35
CA THR A 12 -22.60 4.66 2.29
C THR A 12 -21.42 3.89 2.90
N PRO A 13 -21.25 2.59 2.59
CA PRO A 13 -20.10 1.82 3.07
C PRO A 13 -18.78 2.42 2.61
N GLU A 14 -17.74 2.25 3.43
CA GLU A 14 -16.38 2.61 3.06
C GLU A 14 -15.87 1.73 1.90
N ASP A 15 -15.05 2.32 1.04
CA ASP A 15 -14.47 1.64 -0.10
C ASP A 15 -13.29 0.77 0.33
N ALA A 16 -13.52 -0.54 0.42
CA ALA A 16 -12.54 -1.54 0.85
C ALA A 16 -11.39 -1.75 -0.16
N THR A 17 -11.42 -1.15 -1.34
CA THR A 17 -10.30 -1.18 -2.30
C THR A 17 -9.20 -0.18 -1.95
N LYS A 18 -9.48 0.79 -1.06
CA LYS A 18 -8.52 1.80 -0.62
C LYS A 18 -7.68 1.26 0.54
N ALA A 19 -6.37 1.48 0.46
CA ALA A 19 -5.47 1.21 1.58
C ALA A 19 -5.83 2.07 2.80
N SER A 20 -5.68 1.51 4.00
CA SER A 20 -5.77 2.26 5.25
C SER A 20 -4.64 3.31 5.35
N ALA A 21 -4.78 4.27 6.25
CA ALA A 21 -3.71 5.26 6.48
C ALA A 21 -2.39 4.59 6.89
N GLU A 22 -2.45 3.63 7.82
CA GLU A 22 -1.27 2.88 8.28
C GLU A 22 -0.61 2.08 7.14
N GLN A 23 -1.41 1.47 6.26
CA GLN A 23 -0.90 0.74 5.10
C GLN A 23 -0.22 1.68 4.10
N ARG A 24 -0.76 2.88 3.89
CA ARG A 24 -0.14 3.90 3.03
C ARG A 24 1.19 4.37 3.60
N ASP A 25 1.24 4.64 4.90
CA ASP A 25 2.47 5.07 5.58
C ASP A 25 3.54 3.97 5.58
N LEU A 26 3.13 2.69 5.62
CA LEU A 26 4.04 1.57 5.48
C LEU A 26 4.54 1.42 4.03
N GLN A 27 3.66 1.58 3.04
CA GLN A 27 4.02 1.51 1.64
C GLN A 27 5.01 2.62 1.25
N ASP A 28 4.77 3.85 1.70
CA ASP A 28 5.67 4.98 1.49
C ASP A 28 7.09 4.70 2.01
N LYS A 29 7.18 4.12 3.21
CA LYS A 29 8.48 3.70 3.77
C LYS A 29 9.16 2.61 2.96
N LEU A 30 8.40 1.69 2.36
CA LEU A 30 8.93 0.59 1.56
C LEU A 30 9.39 1.07 0.18
N ASP A 31 8.63 1.94 -0.46
CA ASP A 31 8.95 2.47 -1.80
C ASP A 31 10.25 3.28 -1.79
N HIS A 32 10.59 3.90 -0.66
CA HIS A 32 11.85 4.64 -0.45
C HIS A 32 13.00 3.78 0.13
N GLN A 33 12.83 2.46 0.31
CA GLN A 33 13.92 1.60 0.83
C GLN A 33 15.08 1.45 -0.15
N ASP A 34 14.80 1.47 -1.45
CA ASP A 34 15.80 1.32 -2.51
C ASP A 34 16.35 2.66 -3.02
N ASP A 35 15.89 3.78 -2.44
CA ASP A 35 16.43 5.12 -2.73
C ASP A 35 17.80 5.34 -2.07
N ASP A 36 18.28 4.41 -1.25
CA ASP A 36 19.63 4.43 -0.71
C ASP A 36 20.64 4.12 -1.84
N PRO A 37 21.45 5.08 -2.29
CA PRO A 37 22.46 4.83 -3.32
C PRO A 37 23.51 3.81 -2.85
N GLU A 38 23.65 3.57 -1.55
CA GLU A 38 24.54 2.57 -0.96
C GLU A 38 23.84 1.21 -0.71
N ALA A 39 22.57 1.06 -1.11
CA ALA A 39 21.83 -0.19 -0.94
C ALA A 39 22.55 -1.39 -1.60
N PRO A 40 22.54 -2.57 -0.96
CA PRO A 40 23.12 -3.77 -1.54
C PRO A 40 22.38 -4.14 -2.83
N GLY A 41 23.07 -3.99 -3.97
CA GLY A 41 22.48 -4.16 -5.29
C GLY A 41 22.27 -2.87 -6.09
N GLY A 42 22.33 -1.70 -5.46
CA GLY A 42 22.16 -0.39 -6.13
C GLY A 42 23.20 -0.09 -7.21
N TRP A 43 24.37 -0.74 -7.13
CA TRP A 43 25.45 -0.64 -8.11
C TRP A 43 25.53 -1.85 -9.06
N GLN A 44 24.75 -2.91 -8.81
CA GLN A 44 24.80 -4.13 -9.62
C GLN A 44 24.12 -3.89 -10.96
N THR A 45 24.92 -3.88 -12.03
CA THR A 45 24.43 -3.87 -13.40
C THR A 45 24.14 -5.30 -13.87
N ARG A 46 23.24 -5.47 -14.84
CA ARG A 46 22.89 -6.79 -15.41
C ARG A 46 24.11 -7.57 -15.97
N ASN A 47 25.24 -6.91 -16.16
CA ASN A 47 26.50 -7.52 -16.63
C ASN A 47 27.33 -8.13 -15.49
N GLU A 48 27.00 -7.84 -14.23
CA GLU A 48 27.72 -8.32 -13.04
C GLU A 48 27.04 -9.54 -12.40
N ILE A 49 25.84 -9.91 -12.87
CA ILE A 49 25.14 -11.12 -12.45
C ILE A 49 25.51 -12.24 -13.44
N PRO A 50 26.24 -13.29 -13.02
CA PRO A 50 26.50 -14.44 -13.87
C PRO A 50 25.20 -15.10 -14.29
N ASP A 51 25.08 -15.46 -15.57
CA ASP A 51 23.91 -16.20 -16.06
C ASP A 51 23.86 -17.58 -15.38
N GLU A 52 22.72 -17.90 -14.76
CA GLU A 52 22.51 -19.17 -14.08
C GLU A 52 22.44 -20.30 -15.13
N ASN A 53 23.32 -21.30 -15.02
CA ASN A 53 23.39 -22.47 -15.91
C ASN A 53 22.90 -23.74 -15.22
#